data_AF-A0A6N6Q3J6-F1
#
_entry.id   AF-A0A6N6Q3J6-F1
#
_cell.length_a   1.000
_cell.length_b   1.000
_cell.length_c   1.000
_cell.angle_alpha   90.00
_cell.angle_beta   90.00
_cell.angle_gamma   90.00
#
_symmetry.space_group_name_H-M   'P 1'
#
loop_
_entity.id
_entity.type
_entity.pdbx_description
1 polymer ?
#
loop_
_entity_poly.entity_id
_entity_poly.type
_entity_poly.pdbx_seq_one_letter_code
_entity_poly.pdbx_strand_id
1 'polypeptide(L)'
;MADLSQAADSVRVDAFWKLVRTEQLPELGQGPRAGVMALAELEPRLRAYCRSQGVGPDRCDLLVATGLLYHDHQNESHDLVQDMTDVDGGLIHAILHRREPDYWNAKYWFRRVGDHPVYRGLAARVAAAAESEPARDILRRLTLSGTVDPLGIVDACEAVARRPGTDPAVEFLRRLQHAEFEGLVGHLLAAG
;
A
#
# COMPACT_ATOMS: atom_id res chain seq x y z
N MET A 1 -20.78 -16.78 13.15
CA MET A 1 -20.34 -16.85 11.74
C MET A 1 -19.40 -15.71 11.36
N ALA A 2 -19.67 -14.44 11.75
CA ALA A 2 -18.75 -13.32 11.48
C ALA A 2 -17.33 -13.49 12.07
N ASP A 3 -17.22 -14.08 13.27
CA ASP A 3 -15.95 -14.29 13.99
C ASP A 3 -15.00 -15.29 13.28
N LEU A 4 -15.55 -16.38 12.73
CA LEU A 4 -14.77 -17.39 12.01
C LEU A 4 -14.25 -16.88 10.66
N SER A 5 -15.00 -16.02 9.97
CA SER A 5 -14.57 -15.39 8.71
C SER A 5 -13.43 -14.41 8.95
N GLN A 6 -13.54 -13.56 9.97
CA GLN A 6 -12.48 -12.60 10.33
C GLN A 6 -11.20 -13.32 10.78
N ALA A 7 -11.32 -14.40 11.55
CA ALA A 7 -10.18 -15.23 11.93
C ALA A 7 -9.50 -15.87 10.72
N ALA A 8 -10.27 -16.41 9.76
CA ALA A 8 -9.72 -16.97 8.54
C ALA A 8 -9.03 -15.92 7.67
N ASP A 9 -9.63 -14.74 7.51
CA ASP A 9 -9.03 -13.62 6.76
C ASP A 9 -7.73 -13.15 7.42
N SER A 10 -7.69 -13.07 8.76
CA SER A 10 -6.45 -12.76 9.50
C SER A 10 -5.34 -13.76 9.22
N VAL A 11 -5.65 -15.07 9.22
CA VAL A 11 -4.65 -16.12 8.93
C VAL A 11 -4.11 -15.98 7.51
N ARG A 12 -4.97 -15.66 6.53
CA ARG A 12 -4.55 -15.45 5.13
C ARG A 12 -3.62 -14.26 5.04
N VAL A 13 -4.00 -13.12 5.62
CA VAL A 13 -3.19 -11.89 5.63
C VAL A 13 -1.83 -12.14 6.31
N ASP A 14 -1.79 -12.83 7.44
CA ASP A 14 -0.54 -13.17 8.13
C ASP A 14 0.37 -14.06 7.27
N ALA A 15 -0.20 -15.03 6.58
CA ALA A 15 0.55 -15.90 5.67
C ALA A 15 1.11 -15.13 4.46
N PHE A 16 0.36 -14.16 3.93
CA PHE A 16 0.85 -13.27 2.87
C PHE A 16 2.05 -12.45 3.38
N TRP A 17 1.95 -11.81 4.54
CA TRP A 17 3.05 -11.01 5.06
C TRP A 17 4.27 -11.84 5.46
N LYS A 18 4.09 -13.09 5.92
CA LYS A 18 5.21 -14.04 6.10
C LYS A 18 5.94 -14.36 4.79
N LEU A 19 5.23 -14.31 3.65
CA LEU A 19 5.80 -14.57 2.34
C LEU A 19 6.61 -13.37 1.82
N VAL A 20 6.10 -12.15 1.96
CA VAL A 20 6.62 -10.96 1.23
C VAL A 20 7.31 -9.92 2.11
N ARG A 21 7.20 -9.99 3.44
CA ARG A 21 7.71 -8.91 4.30
C ARG A 21 9.23 -8.81 4.17
N THR A 22 9.68 -7.58 3.92
CA THR A 22 11.08 -7.18 3.86
C THR A 22 11.56 -6.64 5.21
N GLU A 23 12.87 -6.64 5.44
CA GLU A 23 13.47 -6.06 6.66
C GLU A 23 13.18 -4.55 6.77
N GLN A 24 13.28 -3.84 5.65
CA GLN A 24 12.99 -2.41 5.57
C GLN A 24 11.62 -2.17 4.92
N LEU A 25 10.89 -1.17 5.40
CA LEU A 25 9.64 -0.73 4.78
C LEU A 25 9.90 -0.15 3.37
N PRO A 26 8.91 -0.16 2.46
CA PRO A 26 9.02 0.54 1.19
C PRO A 26 9.47 2.00 1.37
N GLU A 27 10.42 2.42 0.54
CA GLU A 27 10.80 3.84 0.44
C GLU A 27 9.63 4.64 -0.18
N LEU A 28 9.63 5.96 0.06
CA LEU A 28 8.64 6.84 -0.56
C LEU A 28 8.85 6.97 -2.08
N GLY A 29 10.07 6.75 -2.56
CA GLY A 29 10.41 6.72 -3.97
C GLY A 29 10.50 5.29 -4.54
N GLN A 30 10.96 5.23 -5.78
CA GLN A 30 11.34 3.99 -6.44
C GLN A 30 12.57 3.35 -5.76
N GLY A 31 12.62 2.03 -5.81
CA GLY A 31 13.75 1.25 -5.29
C GLY A 31 14.74 0.88 -6.40
N PRO A 32 15.40 -0.29 -6.30
CA PRO A 32 15.19 -1.31 -5.29
C PRO A 32 15.83 -0.95 -3.94
N ARG A 33 15.12 -1.21 -2.84
CA ARG A 33 15.71 -1.21 -1.49
C ARG A 33 16.38 -2.55 -1.15
N ALA A 34 17.14 -2.58 -0.06
CA ALA A 34 17.73 -3.82 0.42
C ALA A 34 16.66 -4.85 0.84
N GLY A 35 16.89 -6.12 0.50
CA GLY A 35 16.01 -7.23 0.90
C GLY A 35 14.81 -7.49 -0.01
N VAL A 36 14.71 -6.82 -1.17
CA VAL A 36 13.70 -7.17 -2.17
C VAL A 36 14.00 -8.54 -2.81
N MET A 37 12.97 -9.36 -3.03
CA MET A 37 13.10 -10.61 -3.79
C MET A 37 13.15 -10.31 -5.29
N ALA A 38 13.92 -11.08 -6.04
CA ALA A 38 13.95 -10.97 -7.50
C ALA A 38 12.57 -11.29 -8.09
N LEU A 39 12.19 -10.62 -9.19
CA LEU A 39 10.91 -10.81 -9.87
C LEU A 39 10.62 -12.30 -10.16
N ALA A 40 11.63 -13.00 -10.72
CA ALA A 40 11.54 -14.42 -11.07
C ALA A 40 11.31 -15.36 -9.87
N GLU A 41 11.56 -14.89 -8.65
CA GLU A 41 11.25 -15.62 -7.41
C GLU A 41 9.92 -15.17 -6.82
N LEU A 42 9.67 -13.86 -6.79
CA LEU A 42 8.53 -13.26 -6.11
C LEU A 42 7.20 -13.53 -6.82
N GLU A 43 7.12 -13.31 -8.13
CA GLU A 43 5.86 -13.44 -8.86
C GLU A 43 5.31 -14.87 -8.79
N PRO A 44 6.10 -15.94 -9.06
CA PRO A 44 5.61 -17.31 -8.93
C PRO A 44 5.12 -17.64 -7.52
N ARG A 45 5.76 -17.08 -6.49
CA ARG A 45 5.35 -17.25 -5.08
C ARG A 45 4.01 -16.60 -4.79
N LEU A 46 3.80 -15.35 -5.21
CA LEU A 46 2.52 -14.65 -5.07
C LEU A 46 1.40 -15.38 -5.80
N ARG A 47 1.65 -15.83 -7.04
CA ARG A 47 0.70 -16.62 -7.82
C ARG A 47 0.37 -17.97 -7.15
N ALA A 48 1.38 -18.66 -6.61
CA ALA A 48 1.17 -19.90 -5.87
C ALA A 48 0.36 -19.69 -4.60
N TYR A 49 0.64 -18.60 -3.88
CA TYR A 49 -0.14 -18.18 -2.72
C TYR A 49 -1.62 -17.96 -3.11
N CYS A 50 -1.93 -17.17 -4.14
CA CYS A 50 -3.31 -16.97 -4.61
C CYS A 50 -4.04 -18.30 -4.84
N ARG A 51 -3.40 -19.23 -5.56
CA ARG A 51 -3.98 -20.56 -5.86
C ARG A 51 -4.26 -21.35 -4.59
N SER A 52 -3.32 -21.36 -3.65
CA SER A 52 -3.49 -22.04 -2.35
C SER A 52 -4.63 -21.47 -1.51
N GLN A 53 -4.92 -20.17 -1.67
CA GLN A 53 -5.95 -19.44 -0.93
C GLN A 53 -7.28 -19.31 -1.69
N GLY A 54 -7.40 -19.94 -2.87
CA GLY A 54 -8.60 -19.86 -3.70
C GLY A 54 -8.95 -18.44 -4.17
N VAL A 55 -7.97 -17.55 -4.31
CA VAL A 55 -8.20 -16.18 -4.81
C VAL A 55 -8.50 -16.23 -6.30
N GLY A 56 -9.61 -15.61 -6.72
CA GLY A 56 -10.00 -15.49 -8.13
C GLY A 56 -8.95 -14.75 -8.99
N PRO A 57 -8.97 -14.91 -10.31
CA PRO A 57 -7.93 -14.40 -11.21
C PRO A 57 -7.71 -12.88 -11.08
N ASP A 58 -8.77 -12.07 -11.23
CA ASP A 58 -8.66 -10.60 -11.19
C ASP A 58 -8.12 -10.09 -9.84
N ARG A 59 -8.63 -10.64 -8.73
CA ARG A 59 -8.10 -10.32 -7.39
C ARG A 59 -6.68 -10.82 -7.18
N CYS A 60 -6.30 -11.93 -7.83
CA CYS A 60 -4.93 -12.39 -7.77
C CYS A 60 -3.99 -11.45 -8.54
N ASP A 61 -4.41 -10.89 -9.68
CA ASP A 61 -3.63 -9.87 -10.40
C ASP A 61 -3.40 -8.63 -9.52
N LEU A 62 -4.45 -8.11 -8.87
CA LEU A 62 -4.33 -7.00 -7.92
C LEU A 62 -3.39 -7.32 -6.75
N LEU A 63 -3.50 -8.54 -6.19
CA LEU A 63 -2.68 -8.96 -5.05
C LEU A 63 -1.20 -9.15 -5.46
N VAL A 64 -0.96 -9.70 -6.65
CA VAL A 64 0.39 -9.86 -7.21
C VAL A 64 0.99 -8.50 -7.49
N ALA A 65 0.26 -7.60 -8.16
CA ALA A 65 0.72 -6.23 -8.43
C ALA A 65 1.04 -5.46 -7.15
N THR A 66 0.23 -5.63 -6.10
CA THR A 66 0.47 -5.04 -4.78
C THR A 66 1.78 -5.57 -4.17
N GLY A 67 2.02 -6.88 -4.25
CA GLY A 67 3.26 -7.52 -3.78
C GLY A 67 4.49 -7.10 -4.58
N LEU A 68 4.37 -7.00 -5.91
CA LEU A 68 5.42 -6.48 -6.80
C LEU A 68 5.78 -5.04 -6.46
N LEU A 69 4.78 -4.17 -6.30
CA LEU A 69 4.99 -2.79 -5.90
C LEU A 69 5.66 -2.72 -4.53
N TYR A 70 5.21 -3.52 -3.56
CA TYR A 70 5.82 -3.61 -2.23
C TYR A 70 7.31 -3.99 -2.32
N HIS A 71 7.72 -4.79 -3.28
CA HIS A 71 9.10 -5.21 -3.53
C HIS A 71 9.87 -4.36 -4.55
N ASP A 72 9.37 -3.16 -4.85
CA ASP A 72 10.03 -2.21 -5.77
C ASP A 72 10.16 -2.72 -7.22
N HIS A 73 9.23 -3.57 -7.66
CA HIS A 73 9.03 -3.92 -9.07
C HIS A 73 7.92 -3.03 -9.65
N GLN A 74 8.19 -1.72 -9.78
CA GLN A 74 7.18 -0.74 -10.19
C GLN A 74 6.64 -1.01 -11.60
N ASN A 75 7.51 -1.29 -12.57
CA ASN A 75 7.10 -1.51 -13.95
C ASN A 75 6.21 -2.73 -14.07
N GLU A 76 6.60 -3.84 -13.45
CA GLU A 76 5.86 -5.10 -13.50
C GLU A 76 4.54 -5.02 -12.73
N SER A 77 4.51 -4.25 -11.64
CA SER A 77 3.26 -3.92 -10.96
C SER A 77 2.34 -3.13 -11.88
N HIS A 78 2.85 -2.05 -12.50
CA HIS A 78 2.09 -1.20 -13.41
C HIS A 78 1.54 -1.98 -14.61
N ASP A 79 2.39 -2.77 -15.27
CA ASP A 79 2.02 -3.57 -16.44
C ASP A 79 0.87 -4.55 -16.11
N LEU A 80 0.85 -5.11 -14.89
CA LEU A 80 -0.18 -6.04 -14.47
C LEU A 80 -1.53 -5.37 -14.20
N VAL A 81 -1.54 -4.12 -13.73
CA VAL A 81 -2.78 -3.38 -13.42
C VAL A 81 -3.15 -2.32 -14.45
N GLN A 82 -2.38 -2.16 -15.52
CA GLN A 82 -2.51 -1.06 -16.49
C GLN A 82 -3.96 -0.84 -16.98
N ASP A 83 -4.69 -1.93 -17.22
CA ASP A 83 -6.06 -1.90 -17.73
C ASP A 83 -7.13 -2.00 -16.62
N MET A 84 -6.71 -2.16 -15.35
CA MET A 84 -7.59 -2.31 -14.19
C MET A 84 -7.96 -0.94 -13.62
N THR A 85 -9.03 -0.35 -14.17
CA THR A 85 -9.48 1.00 -13.79
C THR A 85 -10.59 1.05 -12.73
N ASP A 86 -10.84 -0.08 -12.07
CA ASP A 86 -11.74 -0.15 -10.91
C ASP A 86 -11.11 0.51 -9.67
N VAL A 87 -11.83 0.50 -8.55
CA VAL A 87 -11.40 1.19 -7.32
C VAL A 87 -10.15 0.58 -6.70
N ASP A 88 -9.93 -0.73 -6.87
CA ASP A 88 -8.79 -1.44 -6.30
C ASP A 88 -7.54 -1.22 -7.16
N GLY A 89 -7.67 -1.39 -8.48
CA GLY A 89 -6.60 -1.10 -9.44
C GLY A 89 -6.21 0.37 -9.43
N GLY A 90 -7.19 1.27 -9.36
CA GLY A 90 -6.96 2.71 -9.20
C GLY A 90 -6.17 3.06 -7.94
N LEU A 91 -6.35 2.32 -6.84
CA LEU A 91 -5.58 2.54 -5.61
C LEU A 91 -4.12 2.11 -5.79
N ILE A 92 -3.88 0.97 -6.48
CA ILE A 92 -2.52 0.54 -6.81
C ILE A 92 -1.82 1.60 -7.69
N HIS A 93 -2.50 2.10 -8.74
CA HIS A 93 -1.99 3.18 -9.58
C HIS A 93 -1.65 4.45 -8.78
N ALA A 94 -2.52 4.82 -7.83
CA ALA A 94 -2.31 6.01 -7.01
C ALA A 94 -1.06 5.91 -6.12
N ILE A 95 -0.87 4.77 -5.44
CA ILE A 95 0.32 4.50 -4.63
C ILE A 95 1.55 4.41 -5.52
N LEU A 96 1.45 3.75 -6.68
CA LEU A 96 2.52 3.59 -7.64
C LEU A 96 3.05 4.94 -8.11
N HIS A 97 2.20 5.79 -8.70
CA HIS A 97 2.63 7.09 -9.23
C HIS A 97 3.12 8.05 -8.13
N ARG A 98 2.61 7.94 -6.90
CA ARG A 98 3.17 8.70 -5.76
C ARG A 98 4.63 8.31 -5.50
N ARG A 99 4.99 7.05 -5.74
CA ARG A 99 6.35 6.53 -5.62
C ARG A 99 7.22 6.78 -6.84
N GLU A 100 6.64 7.12 -8.00
CA GLU A 100 7.33 7.56 -9.23
C GLU A 100 7.62 9.07 -9.28
N PRO A 101 7.60 9.74 -8.12
CA PRO A 101 7.30 11.17 -8.00
C PRO A 101 6.34 11.83 -9.01
N ASP A 102 5.38 11.09 -9.59
CA ASP A 102 4.34 11.65 -10.46
C ASP A 102 3.10 12.03 -9.63
N TYR A 103 3.27 13.06 -8.79
CA TYR A 103 2.28 13.46 -7.79
C TYR A 103 0.97 13.94 -8.42
N TRP A 104 1.01 14.54 -9.61
CA TRP A 104 -0.21 14.97 -10.30
C TRP A 104 -1.05 13.76 -10.72
N ASN A 105 -0.41 12.74 -11.30
CA ASN A 105 -1.08 11.53 -11.74
C ASN A 105 -1.54 10.67 -10.54
N ALA A 106 -0.75 10.62 -9.46
CA ALA A 106 -1.18 10.02 -8.20
C ALA A 106 -2.49 10.64 -7.68
N LYS A 107 -2.58 11.98 -7.68
CA LYS A 107 -3.81 12.71 -7.30
C LYS A 107 -4.95 12.46 -8.28
N TYR A 108 -4.68 12.27 -9.58
CA TYR A 108 -5.70 11.88 -10.56
C TYR A 108 -6.33 10.54 -10.19
N TRP A 109 -5.51 9.52 -9.90
CA TRP A 109 -6.01 8.20 -9.52
C TRP A 109 -6.72 8.20 -8.16
N PHE A 110 -6.19 8.89 -7.15
CA PHE A 110 -6.88 9.00 -5.85
C PHE A 110 -8.29 9.61 -5.96
N ARG A 111 -8.49 10.56 -6.87
CA ARG A 111 -9.84 11.12 -7.12
C ARG A 111 -10.79 10.10 -7.75
N ARG A 112 -10.28 9.15 -8.55
CA ARG A 112 -11.09 8.07 -9.14
C ARG A 112 -11.42 6.97 -8.14
N VAL A 113 -10.51 6.71 -7.21
CA VAL A 113 -10.68 5.73 -6.12
C VAL A 113 -11.81 6.14 -5.16
N GLY A 114 -11.91 7.43 -4.83
CA GLY A 114 -12.97 7.93 -3.94
C GLY A 114 -12.85 7.40 -2.50
N ASP A 115 -13.99 7.03 -1.89
CA ASP A 115 -14.07 6.58 -0.49
C ASP A 115 -13.79 5.08 -0.32
N HIS A 116 -12.55 4.70 -0.63
CA HIS A 116 -12.09 3.33 -0.55
C HIS A 116 -12.02 2.83 0.91
N PRO A 117 -12.52 1.60 1.22
CA PRO A 117 -12.58 1.07 2.59
C PRO A 117 -11.26 1.09 3.36
N VAL A 118 -10.12 0.95 2.65
CA VAL A 118 -8.76 1.02 3.23
C VAL A 118 -8.56 2.30 4.04
N TYR A 119 -8.98 3.46 3.53
CA TYR A 119 -8.73 4.74 4.20
C TYR A 119 -9.61 4.97 5.42
N ARG A 120 -10.81 4.36 5.46
CA ARG A 120 -11.69 4.41 6.64
C ARG A 120 -11.07 3.68 7.85
N GLY A 121 -10.39 2.56 7.60
CA GLY A 121 -9.73 1.77 8.63
C GLY A 121 -8.33 2.26 9.03
N LEU A 122 -7.78 3.22 8.29
CA LEU A 122 -6.37 3.61 8.41
C LEU A 122 -6.10 4.57 9.57
N ALA A 123 -7.09 5.38 9.96
CA ALA A 123 -6.92 6.48 10.91
C ALA A 123 -6.29 6.06 12.24
N ALA A 124 -6.78 4.98 12.86
CA ALA A 124 -6.25 4.49 14.13
C ALA A 124 -4.80 4.01 14.02
N ARG A 125 -4.46 3.33 12.91
CA ARG A 125 -3.09 2.82 12.66
C ARG A 125 -2.11 3.97 12.44
N VAL A 126 -2.51 4.98 11.69
CA VAL A 126 -1.66 6.14 11.39
C VAL A 126 -1.48 7.03 12.61
N ALA A 127 -2.53 7.19 13.43
CA ALA A 127 -2.42 7.91 14.70
C ALA A 127 -1.40 7.24 15.65
N ALA A 128 -1.42 5.91 15.75
CA ALA A 128 -0.46 5.17 16.56
C ALA A 128 1.00 5.30 16.06
N ALA A 129 1.21 5.55 14.77
CA ALA A 129 2.54 5.71 14.18
C ALA A 129 3.13 7.12 14.34
N ALA A 130 2.35 8.12 14.78
CA ALA A 130 2.78 9.51 14.89
C ALA A 130 3.48 9.83 16.22
N GLU A 131 4.67 9.26 16.41
CA GLU A 131 5.43 9.36 17.66
C GLU A 131 6.21 10.68 17.81
N SER A 132 6.61 11.30 16.69
CA SER A 132 7.40 12.53 16.65
C SER A 132 6.55 13.77 16.36
N GLU A 133 7.04 14.96 16.73
CA GLU A 133 6.34 16.23 16.40
C GLU A 133 6.13 16.44 14.89
N PRO A 134 7.13 16.20 14.00
CA PRO A 134 6.89 16.24 12.56
C PRO A 134 5.79 15.27 12.09
N ALA A 135 5.74 14.06 12.65
CA ALA A 135 4.72 13.07 12.31
C ALA A 135 3.31 13.52 12.78
N ARG A 136 3.20 14.07 13.99
CA ARG A 136 1.93 14.62 14.52
C ARG A 136 1.45 15.82 13.73
N ASP A 137 2.35 16.67 13.24
CA ASP A 137 1.99 17.80 12.39
C ASP A 137 1.41 17.34 11.05
N ILE A 138 2.04 16.35 10.41
CA ILE A 138 1.50 15.73 9.18
C ILE A 138 0.14 15.09 9.47
N LEU A 139 0.05 14.25 10.51
CA LEU A 139 -1.20 13.59 10.89
C LEU A 139 -2.35 14.58 11.06
N ARG A 140 -2.13 15.69 11.79
CA ARG A 140 -3.16 16.73 11.99
C ARG A 140 -3.70 17.30 10.68
N ARG A 141 -2.84 17.47 9.67
CA ARG A 141 -3.24 17.95 8.33
C ARG A 141 -4.03 16.87 7.57
N LEU A 142 -3.59 15.61 7.67
CA LEU A 142 -4.26 14.48 7.01
C LEU A 142 -5.66 14.20 7.56
N THR A 143 -5.92 14.49 8.84
CA THR A 143 -7.19 14.14 9.49
C THR A 143 -8.22 15.26 9.53
N LEU A 144 -7.97 16.40 8.86
CA LEU A 144 -8.92 17.54 8.86
C LEU A 144 -10.29 17.19 8.26
N SER A 145 -10.37 16.16 7.43
CA SER A 145 -11.61 15.66 6.81
C SER A 145 -12.40 14.68 7.70
N GLY A 146 -11.91 14.34 8.91
CA GLY A 146 -12.50 13.33 9.79
C GLY A 146 -12.06 11.89 9.48
N THR A 147 -11.28 11.69 8.42
CA THR A 147 -10.60 10.44 8.05
C THR A 147 -9.20 10.77 7.54
N VAL A 148 -8.39 9.79 7.14
CA VAL A 148 -7.10 10.05 6.49
C VAL A 148 -7.34 10.51 5.05
N ASP A 149 -6.92 11.73 4.72
CA ASP A 149 -7.00 12.29 3.37
C ASP A 149 -5.87 11.75 2.45
N PRO A 150 -6.18 10.94 1.40
CA PRO A 150 -5.18 10.44 0.46
C PRO A 150 -4.49 11.54 -0.36
N LEU A 151 -5.18 12.64 -0.66
CA LEU A 151 -4.57 13.75 -1.41
C LEU A 151 -3.54 14.47 -0.54
N GLY A 152 -3.86 14.68 0.74
CA GLY A 152 -2.91 15.18 1.73
C GLY A 152 -1.67 14.29 1.91
N ILE A 153 -1.79 12.96 1.75
CA ILE A 153 -0.62 12.07 1.79
C ILE A 153 0.29 12.35 0.60
N VAL A 154 -0.27 12.54 -0.60
CA VAL A 154 0.54 12.91 -1.78
C VAL A 154 1.29 14.21 -1.54
N ASP A 155 0.60 15.25 -1.04
CA ASP A 155 1.21 16.54 -0.71
C ASP A 155 2.34 16.40 0.33
N ALA A 156 2.13 15.55 1.34
CA ALA A 156 3.13 15.30 2.38
C ALA A 156 4.37 14.59 1.81
N CYS A 157 4.19 13.59 0.94
CA CYS A 157 5.30 12.92 0.25
C CYS A 157 6.07 13.88 -0.66
N GLU A 158 5.37 14.71 -1.45
CA GLU A 158 5.97 15.73 -2.31
C GLU A 158 6.82 16.72 -1.49
N ALA A 159 6.31 17.19 -0.36
CA ALA A 159 7.00 18.14 0.51
C ALA A 159 8.30 17.61 1.16
N VAL A 160 8.46 16.29 1.26
CA VAL A 160 9.65 15.65 1.84
C VAL A 160 10.53 14.94 0.81
N ALA A 161 10.20 14.99 -0.47
CA ALA A 161 10.85 14.19 -1.53
C ALA A 161 12.38 14.34 -1.61
N ARG A 162 12.93 15.49 -1.16
CA ARG A 162 14.37 15.79 -1.16
C ARG A 162 15.05 15.62 0.19
N ARG A 163 14.32 15.17 1.21
CA ARG A 163 14.83 14.97 2.57
C ARG A 163 15.49 13.59 2.70
N PRO A 164 16.46 13.41 3.62
CA PRO A 164 17.08 12.11 3.84
C PRO A 164 16.05 11.11 4.40
N GLY A 165 16.27 9.81 4.14
CA GLY A 165 15.41 8.74 4.64
C GLY A 165 15.31 8.66 6.17
N THR A 166 16.29 9.21 6.88
CA THR A 166 16.33 9.33 8.35
C THR A 166 15.55 10.53 8.90
N ASP A 167 14.95 11.36 8.04
CA ASP A 167 14.08 12.44 8.47
C ASP A 167 12.80 11.83 9.11
N PRO A 168 12.42 12.22 10.34
CA PRO A 168 11.26 11.65 11.03
C PRO A 168 9.93 11.78 10.26
N ALA A 169 9.78 12.79 9.40
CA ALA A 169 8.62 12.92 8.52
C ALA A 169 8.62 11.86 7.41
N VAL A 170 9.80 11.57 6.84
CA VAL A 170 9.97 10.51 5.84
C VAL A 170 9.70 9.15 6.46
N GLU A 171 10.26 8.88 7.65
CA GLU A 171 10.01 7.62 8.38
C GLU A 171 8.52 7.41 8.69
N PHE A 172 7.83 8.48 9.13
CA PHE A 172 6.39 8.43 9.36
C PHE A 172 5.60 8.12 8.08
N LEU A 173 5.90 8.80 6.98
CA LEU A 173 5.20 8.57 5.70
C LEU A 173 5.47 7.17 5.14
N ARG A 174 6.66 6.59 5.38
CA ARG A 174 6.94 5.17 5.04
C ARG A 174 6.08 4.21 5.86
N ARG A 175 5.87 4.48 7.15
CA ARG A 175 4.96 3.69 8.00
C ARG A 175 3.51 3.83 7.56
N LEU A 176 3.10 5.04 7.17
CA LEU A 176 1.78 5.28 6.60
C LEU A 176 1.60 4.48 5.29
N GLN A 177 2.55 4.58 4.37
CA GLN A 177 2.53 3.84 3.11
C GLN A 177 2.49 2.33 3.34
N HIS A 178 3.27 1.83 4.30
CA HIS A 178 3.21 0.43 4.71
C HIS A 178 1.81 0.03 5.22
N ALA A 179 1.15 0.89 5.99
CA ALA A 179 -0.21 0.65 6.44
C ALA A 179 -1.24 0.67 5.29
N GLU A 180 -1.02 1.45 4.22
CA GLU A 180 -1.83 1.37 2.99
C GLU A 180 -1.68 0.01 2.30
N PHE A 181 -0.45 -0.51 2.18
CA PHE A 181 -0.22 -1.86 1.65
C PHE A 181 -0.89 -2.94 2.51
N GLU A 182 -0.77 -2.86 3.84
CA GLU A 182 -1.44 -3.78 4.77
C GLU A 182 -2.95 -3.73 4.65
N GLY A 183 -3.52 -2.52 4.53
CA GLY A 183 -4.94 -2.33 4.30
C GLY A 183 -5.41 -2.91 2.98
N LEU A 184 -4.68 -2.68 1.89
CA LEU A 184 -5.03 -3.17 0.56
C LEU A 184 -4.96 -4.70 0.48
N VAL A 185 -3.89 -5.32 1.01
CA VAL A 185 -3.79 -6.79 1.09
C VAL A 185 -4.94 -7.37 1.90
N GLY A 186 -5.27 -6.76 3.04
CA GLY A 186 -6.42 -7.16 3.85
C GLY A 186 -7.74 -7.06 3.08
N HIS A 187 -7.94 -5.97 2.32
CA HIS A 187 -9.13 -5.77 1.50
C HIS A 187 -9.26 -6.83 0.39
N LEU A 188 -8.19 -7.09 -0.35
CA LEU A 188 -8.18 -8.04 -1.48
C LEU A 188 -8.37 -9.48 -1.01
N LEU A 189 -7.88 -9.81 0.19
CA LEU A 189 -8.01 -11.14 0.77
C LEU A 189 -9.30 -11.35 1.55
N ALA A 190 -9.96 -10.30 2.06
CA ALA A 190 -11.26 -10.45 2.72
C ALA A 190 -12.26 -11.12 1.77
N ALA A 191 -12.97 -12.15 2.26
CA ALA A 191 -14.00 -12.82 1.48
C ALA A 191 -15.05 -11.79 1.02
N GLY A 192 -15.32 -11.77 -0.29
CA GLY A 192 -16.47 -11.05 -0.86
C GLY A 192 -17.77 -11.78 -0.53
#